data_AF-A0A4U7KUS8-F1
#
_entry.id   AF-A0A4U7KUS8-F1
#
_cell.length_a   1.000
_cell.length_b   1.000
_cell.length_c   1.000
_cell.angle_alpha   90.00
_cell.angle_beta   90.00
_cell.angle_gamma   90.00
#
_symmetry.space_group_name_H-M   'P 1'
#
loop_
_entity.id
_entity.type
_entity.pdbx_description
1 polymer ?
#
loop_
_entity_poly.entity_id
_entity_poly.type
_entity_poly.pdbx_seq_one_letter_code
_entity_poly.pdbx_strand_id
1 'polypeptide(L)'
;MTLPNSVLVDEIFIGVYVFTFILTLICGLRNGFSKAAGFFSLVLFSACRLASNIMLTDQYYKHYSSVNMVEWGYILHGIGYSFLVTSALSFLAITHARAHGLGDATAKGYKRPWALRILHLVNIGALVLLITGYSKSSDVFDGQHNTAKLNSKAHIGDIIYCAITLVLFAYTATLFPKTIGSDRQILVRVFLALVFMAVRVAYTTWHTYQVPFIGVSLWPKVGLDYIPEVLAILSFVLITFVKREADHYTSQKQFEFGEQGANFA
;
A
#
# COMPACT_ATOMS: atom_id res chain seq x y z
N MET A 1 -31.35 5.82 -19.74
CA MET A 1 -30.14 4.99 -19.81
C MET A 1 -29.70 4.74 -18.38
N THR A 2 -29.81 3.51 -17.88
CA THR A 2 -29.37 3.16 -16.52
C THR A 2 -27.85 3.16 -16.49
N LEU A 3 -27.22 3.91 -15.56
CA LEU A 3 -25.78 3.77 -15.32
C LEU A 3 -25.46 2.28 -15.12
N PRO A 4 -24.50 1.69 -15.84
CA PRO A 4 -23.96 0.41 -15.47
C PRO A 4 -23.38 0.57 -14.07
N ASN A 5 -23.83 -0.30 -13.17
CA ASN A 5 -23.59 -0.14 -11.73
C ASN A 5 -22.10 0.01 -11.37
N SER A 6 -21.18 -0.44 -12.24
CA SER A 6 -19.72 -0.31 -12.10
C SER A 6 -19.23 1.13 -12.02
N VAL A 7 -19.85 2.03 -12.78
CA VAL A 7 -19.45 3.44 -12.86
C VAL A 7 -19.94 4.19 -11.63
N LEU A 8 -21.16 3.89 -11.19
CA LEU A 8 -21.73 4.49 -9.99
C LEU A 8 -20.91 4.14 -8.75
N VAL A 9 -20.33 2.94 -8.71
CA VAL A 9 -19.37 2.55 -7.69
C VAL A 9 -18.09 3.39 -7.78
N ASP A 10 -17.46 3.47 -8.94
CA ASP A 10 -16.22 4.23 -9.10
C ASP A 10 -16.44 5.72 -8.71
N GLU A 11 -17.61 6.29 -9.03
CA GLU A 11 -18.02 7.66 -8.65
C GLU A 11 -18.18 7.85 -7.12
N ILE A 12 -18.83 6.91 -6.42
CA ILE A 12 -18.93 6.96 -4.95
C ILE A 12 -17.54 6.88 -4.32
N PHE A 13 -16.68 6.01 -4.85
CA PHE A 13 -15.32 5.83 -4.31
C PHE A 13 -14.41 7.03 -4.59
N ILE A 14 -14.68 7.87 -5.59
CA ILE A 14 -13.99 9.18 -5.73
C ILE A 14 -14.16 10.00 -4.44
N GLY A 15 -15.39 10.10 -3.91
CA GLY A 15 -15.65 10.81 -2.65
C GLY A 15 -14.87 10.22 -1.47
N VAL A 16 -14.81 8.89 -1.37
CA VAL A 16 -14.05 8.19 -0.34
C VAL A 16 -12.54 8.42 -0.49
N TYR A 17 -12.01 8.43 -1.71
CA TYR A 17 -10.59 8.69 -1.97
C TYR A 17 -10.20 10.15 -1.72
N VAL A 18 -11.08 11.11 -2.00
CA VAL A 18 -10.87 12.51 -1.59
C VAL A 18 -10.78 12.62 -0.07
N PHE A 19 -11.71 11.99 0.65
CA PHE A 19 -11.71 12.01 2.11
C PHE A 19 -10.45 11.36 2.68
N THR A 20 -10.08 10.17 2.20
CA THR A 20 -8.87 9.48 2.64
C THR A 20 -7.59 10.23 2.26
N PHE A 21 -7.55 10.92 1.11
CA PHE A 21 -6.43 11.78 0.71
C PHE A 21 -6.23 12.95 1.67
N ILE A 22 -7.31 13.65 2.03
CA ILE A 22 -7.25 14.74 3.02
C ILE A 22 -6.77 14.20 4.36
N LEU A 23 -7.30 13.05 4.80
CA LEU A 23 -6.95 12.43 6.06
C LEU A 23 -5.47 12.00 6.11
N THR A 24 -4.97 11.33 5.07
CA THR A 24 -3.56 10.92 4.97
C THR A 24 -2.63 12.12 4.88
N LEU A 25 -3.05 13.19 4.20
CA LEU A 25 -2.31 14.45 4.11
C LEU A 25 -2.17 15.12 5.49
N ILE A 26 -3.27 15.25 6.24
CA ILE A 26 -3.27 15.80 7.59
C ILE A 26 -2.36 14.96 8.51
N CYS A 27 -2.48 13.62 8.46
CA CYS A 27 -1.63 12.72 9.24
C CYS A 27 -0.14 12.84 8.86
N GLY A 28 0.16 12.96 7.57
CA GLY A 28 1.52 13.15 7.06
C GLY A 28 2.15 14.46 7.53
N LEU A 29 1.40 15.56 7.47
CA LEU A 29 1.85 16.87 7.92
C LEU A 29 2.05 16.92 9.44
N ARG A 30 1.13 16.32 10.22
CA ARG A 30 1.18 16.33 11.69
C ARG A 30 2.35 15.51 12.26
N ASN A 31 2.76 14.43 11.60
CA ASN A 31 3.79 13.52 12.11
C ASN A 31 5.23 13.91 11.68
N GLY A 32 5.40 14.90 10.80
CA GLY A 32 6.69 15.45 10.36
C GLY A 32 7.47 14.58 9.37
N PHE A 33 8.21 15.22 8.44
CA PHE A 33 8.93 14.60 7.32
C PHE A 33 9.92 13.49 7.70
N SER A 34 10.46 13.53 8.92
CA SER A 34 11.36 12.50 9.45
C SER A 34 10.63 11.15 9.59
N LYS A 35 9.45 11.14 10.23
CA LYS A 35 8.60 9.94 10.42
C LYS A 35 7.70 9.65 9.21
N ALA A 36 7.85 10.42 8.12
CA ALA A 36 6.87 10.53 7.04
C ALA A 36 7.02 9.51 5.91
N ALA A 37 8.05 8.67 5.84
CA ALA A 37 8.21 7.78 4.68
C ALA A 37 6.97 6.88 4.43
N GLY A 38 6.36 6.37 5.51
CA GLY A 38 5.10 5.61 5.42
C GLY A 38 3.89 6.47 5.07
N PHE A 39 3.71 7.60 5.77
CA PHE A 39 2.56 8.49 5.56
C PHE A 39 2.58 9.20 4.21
N PHE A 40 3.74 9.62 3.74
CA PHE A 40 3.92 10.19 2.41
C PHE A 40 3.56 9.18 1.32
N SER A 41 3.93 7.91 1.51
CA SER A 41 3.50 6.85 0.60
C SER A 41 1.97 6.66 0.62
N LEU A 42 1.30 6.83 1.77
CA LEU A 42 -0.18 6.82 1.83
C LEU A 42 -0.81 8.01 1.10
N VAL A 43 -0.21 9.20 1.18
CA VAL A 43 -0.68 10.37 0.42
C VAL A 43 -0.58 10.11 -1.07
N LEU A 44 0.59 9.65 -1.55
CA LEU A 44 0.80 9.29 -2.96
C LEU A 44 -0.16 8.20 -3.41
N PHE A 45 -0.38 7.19 -2.56
CA PHE A 45 -1.36 6.15 -2.82
C PHE A 45 -2.76 6.72 -3.06
N SER A 46 -3.28 7.51 -2.12
CA SER A 46 -4.61 8.11 -2.24
C SER A 46 -4.72 9.07 -3.43
N ALA A 47 -3.66 9.80 -3.77
CA ALA A 47 -3.62 10.65 -4.96
C ALA A 47 -3.71 9.84 -6.26
N CYS A 48 -2.91 8.78 -6.39
CA CYS A 48 -2.94 7.89 -7.55
C CYS A 48 -4.30 7.21 -7.70
N ARG A 49 -4.91 6.76 -6.59
CA ARG A 49 -6.25 6.15 -6.64
C ARG A 49 -7.33 7.14 -7.01
N LEU A 50 -7.28 8.37 -6.49
CA LEU A 50 -8.18 9.43 -6.89
C LEU A 50 -8.08 9.72 -8.39
N ALA A 51 -6.86 9.92 -8.90
CA ALA A 51 -6.62 10.17 -10.33
C ALA A 51 -7.10 9.00 -11.21
N SER A 52 -6.81 7.76 -10.82
CA SER A 52 -7.26 6.55 -11.51
C SER A 52 -8.80 6.48 -11.63
N ASN A 53 -9.53 6.69 -10.53
CA ASN A 53 -11.00 6.63 -10.54
C ASN A 53 -11.61 7.79 -11.35
N ILE A 54 -11.03 8.99 -11.28
CA ILE A 54 -11.47 10.13 -12.10
C ILE A 54 -11.30 9.82 -13.60
N MET A 55 -10.14 9.30 -14.00
CA MET A 55 -9.87 8.98 -15.42
C MET A 55 -10.80 7.90 -15.96
N LEU A 56 -11.04 6.83 -15.19
CA LEU A 56 -11.95 5.74 -15.59
C LEU A 56 -13.40 6.22 -15.67
N THR A 57 -13.84 7.08 -14.75
CA THR A 57 -15.19 7.65 -14.74
C THR A 57 -15.39 8.64 -15.89
N ASP A 58 -14.42 9.53 -16.16
CA ASP A 58 -14.48 10.49 -17.29
C ASP A 58 -14.53 9.76 -18.64
N GLN A 59 -13.73 8.72 -18.82
CA GLN A 59 -13.77 7.92 -20.05
C GLN A 59 -15.10 7.20 -20.24
N TYR A 60 -15.73 6.75 -19.17
CA TYR A 60 -17.06 6.17 -19.27
C TYR A 60 -18.10 7.17 -19.82
N TYR A 61 -18.13 8.40 -19.30
CA TYR A 61 -19.04 9.44 -19.79
C TYR A 61 -18.73 9.88 -21.24
N LYS A 62 -17.50 9.69 -21.70
CA LYS A 62 -17.06 9.93 -23.08
C LYS A 62 -17.13 8.69 -23.97
N HIS A 63 -17.86 7.65 -23.58
CA HIS A 63 -18.02 6.40 -24.34
C HIS A 63 -16.70 5.75 -24.78
N TYR A 64 -15.69 5.74 -23.90
CA TYR A 64 -14.37 5.16 -24.15
C TYR A 64 -13.67 5.77 -25.38
N SER A 65 -13.87 7.07 -25.64
CA SER A 65 -13.29 7.78 -26.77
C SER A 65 -11.75 7.76 -26.81
N SER A 66 -11.06 7.46 -25.71
CA SER A 66 -9.60 7.36 -25.67
C SER A 66 -9.12 6.13 -24.90
N VAL A 67 -8.64 5.13 -25.64
CA VAL A 67 -8.00 3.91 -25.10
C VAL A 67 -6.83 4.24 -24.17
N ASN A 68 -6.04 5.26 -24.51
CA ASN A 68 -4.89 5.69 -23.71
C ASN A 68 -5.31 6.17 -22.30
N MET A 69 -6.41 6.91 -22.17
CA MET A 69 -6.87 7.34 -20.83
C MET A 69 -7.36 6.18 -19.98
N VAL A 70 -7.98 5.17 -20.58
CA VAL A 70 -8.39 3.94 -19.89
C VAL A 70 -7.17 3.17 -19.40
N GLU A 71 -6.18 2.99 -20.28
CA GLU A 71 -4.91 2.32 -19.97
C GLU A 71 -4.20 3.01 -18.79
N TRP A 72 -4.03 4.33 -18.83
CA TRP A 72 -3.43 5.10 -17.74
C TRP A 72 -4.24 5.02 -16.44
N GLY A 73 -5.56 4.94 -16.53
CA GLY A 73 -6.44 4.70 -15.38
C GLY A 73 -6.09 3.41 -14.64
N TYR A 74 -5.90 2.30 -15.37
CA TYR A 74 -5.49 1.01 -14.79
C TYR A 74 -4.02 1.00 -14.35
N ILE A 75 -3.12 1.67 -15.06
CA ILE A 75 -1.71 1.83 -14.65
C ILE A 75 -1.63 2.58 -13.31
N LEU A 76 -2.34 3.69 -13.16
CA LEU A 76 -2.40 4.46 -11.92
C LEU A 76 -3.00 3.65 -10.77
N HIS A 77 -3.97 2.79 -11.07
CA HIS A 77 -4.52 1.85 -10.09
C HIS A 77 -3.43 0.94 -9.53
N GLY A 78 -2.62 0.31 -10.40
CA GLY A 78 -1.52 -0.57 -9.99
C GLY A 78 -0.37 0.17 -9.30
N ILE A 79 -0.01 1.37 -9.78
CA ILE A 79 0.97 2.25 -9.11
C ILE A 79 0.53 2.54 -7.66
N GLY A 80 -0.76 2.77 -7.45
CA GLY A 80 -1.32 2.96 -6.11
C GLY A 80 -0.93 1.81 -5.16
N TYR A 81 -1.10 0.56 -5.59
CA TYR A 81 -0.76 -0.59 -4.74
C TYR A 81 0.71 -0.63 -4.33
N SER A 82 1.63 -0.23 -5.22
CA SER A 82 3.07 -0.14 -4.91
C SER A 82 3.35 0.85 -3.77
N PHE A 83 2.64 1.99 -3.75
CA PHE A 83 2.76 2.96 -2.67
C PHE A 83 2.17 2.43 -1.36
N LEU A 84 1.07 1.66 -1.42
CA LEU A 84 0.50 1.01 -0.26
C LEU A 84 1.47 -0.02 0.36
N VAL A 85 2.12 -0.84 -0.47
CA VAL A 85 3.19 -1.78 -0.05
C VAL A 85 4.37 -1.03 0.55
N THR A 86 4.78 0.09 -0.04
CA THR A 86 5.88 0.94 0.47
C THR A 86 5.54 1.54 1.85
N SER A 87 4.28 1.91 2.06
CA SER A 87 3.78 2.34 3.36
C SER A 87 3.89 1.23 4.41
N ALA A 88 3.40 0.03 4.08
CA ALA A 88 3.49 -1.14 4.95
C ALA A 88 4.95 -1.47 5.32
N LEU A 89 5.85 -1.49 4.34
CA LEU A 89 7.29 -1.67 4.54
C LEU A 89 7.89 -0.63 5.48
N SER A 90 7.48 0.63 5.34
CA SER A 90 7.98 1.73 6.17
C SER A 90 7.55 1.60 7.63
N PHE A 91 6.28 1.25 7.89
CA PHE A 91 5.81 1.01 9.25
C PHE A 91 6.47 -0.23 9.88
N LEU A 92 6.64 -1.29 9.08
CA LEU A 92 7.27 -2.51 9.53
C LEU A 92 8.76 -2.31 9.88
N ALA A 93 9.48 -1.50 9.10
CA ALA A 93 10.85 -1.09 9.40
C ALA A 93 10.95 -0.35 10.75
N ILE A 94 9.99 0.54 11.03
CA ILE A 94 9.92 1.26 12.31
C ILE A 94 9.71 0.27 13.47
N THR A 95 8.75 -0.65 13.35
CA THR A 95 8.49 -1.64 14.40
C THR A 95 9.67 -2.60 14.60
N HIS A 96 10.37 -2.97 13.53
CA HIS A 96 11.52 -3.87 13.61
C HIS A 96 12.72 -3.23 14.30
N ALA A 97 13.05 -1.97 13.97
CA ALA A 97 14.13 -1.24 14.63
C ALA A 97 13.93 -1.18 16.15
N ARG A 98 12.68 -0.97 16.57
CA ARG A 98 12.29 -0.88 17.98
C ARG A 98 12.30 -2.22 18.69
N ALA A 99 11.74 -3.26 18.08
CA ALA A 99 11.72 -4.62 18.63
C ALA A 99 13.13 -5.17 18.93
N HIS A 100 14.14 -4.71 18.20
CA HIS A 100 15.53 -5.12 18.38
C HIS A 100 16.39 -4.07 19.11
N GLY A 101 15.80 -2.99 19.64
CA GLY A 101 16.52 -1.97 20.41
C GLY A 101 17.58 -1.18 19.61
N LEU A 102 17.47 -1.16 18.28
CA LEU A 102 18.40 -0.43 17.38
C LEU A 102 18.15 1.09 17.36
N GLY A 103 17.20 1.59 18.17
CA GLY A 103 16.82 3.01 18.20
C GLY A 103 15.77 3.36 17.14
N ASP A 104 15.58 4.66 16.90
CA ASP A 104 14.62 5.14 15.91
C ASP A 104 15.09 4.74 14.50
N ALA A 105 14.24 4.04 13.73
CA ALA A 105 14.49 3.70 12.33
C ALA A 105 14.73 4.93 11.42
N THR A 106 14.49 6.11 12.00
CA THR A 106 14.63 7.43 11.41
C THR A 106 15.98 8.10 11.75
N ALA A 107 16.79 7.51 12.64
CA ALA A 107 18.08 8.05 13.03
C ALA A 107 19.12 7.93 11.89
N LYS A 108 19.97 8.95 11.74
CA LYS A 108 21.14 8.94 10.84
C LYS A 108 22.02 7.74 11.19
N GLY A 109 22.06 6.73 10.30
CA GLY A 109 22.87 5.52 10.48
C GLY A 109 22.08 4.21 10.58
N TYR A 110 20.74 4.26 10.65
CA TYR A 110 19.93 3.04 10.63
C TYR A 110 20.08 2.28 9.31
N LYS A 111 20.80 1.14 9.36
CA LYS A 111 20.85 0.20 8.24
C LYS A 111 19.57 -0.61 8.22
N ARG A 112 18.62 -0.21 7.35
CA ARG A 112 17.41 -1.01 7.07
C ARG A 112 17.78 -2.49 6.88
N PRO A 113 17.02 -3.43 7.49
CA PRO A 113 17.22 -4.86 7.32
C PRO A 113 17.31 -5.21 5.84
N TRP A 114 18.26 -6.08 5.50
CA TRP A 114 18.49 -6.51 4.13
C TRP A 114 17.21 -7.06 3.47
N ALA A 115 16.39 -7.80 4.23
CA ALA A 115 15.10 -8.31 3.77
C ALA A 115 14.13 -7.21 3.33
N LEU A 116 14.01 -6.12 4.09
CA LEU A 116 13.13 -5.00 3.74
C LEU A 116 13.64 -4.21 2.52
N ARG A 117 14.97 -4.16 2.33
CA ARG A 117 15.57 -3.55 1.13
C ARG A 117 15.27 -4.37 -0.12
N ILE A 118 15.41 -5.70 -0.03
CA ILE A 118 15.07 -6.60 -1.13
C ILE A 118 13.58 -6.47 -1.47
N LEU A 119 12.69 -6.50 -0.47
CA LEU A 119 11.26 -6.33 -0.72
C LEU A 119 10.92 -5.00 -1.41
N HIS A 120 11.62 -3.91 -1.08
CA HIS A 120 11.44 -2.65 -1.78
C HIS A 120 11.92 -2.70 -3.23
N LEU A 121 13.06 -3.34 -3.51
CA LEU A 121 13.55 -3.55 -4.88
C LEU A 121 12.59 -4.41 -5.70
N VAL A 122 12.07 -5.49 -5.10
CA VAL A 122 11.08 -6.36 -5.74
C VAL A 122 9.78 -5.58 -6.00
N ASN A 123 9.35 -4.69 -5.09
CA ASN A 123 8.19 -3.81 -5.30
C ASN A 123 8.38 -2.90 -6.54
N ILE A 124 9.58 -2.31 -6.72
CA ILE A 124 9.88 -1.49 -7.91
C ILE A 124 9.88 -2.35 -9.18
N GLY A 125 10.46 -3.55 -9.13
CA GLY A 125 10.45 -4.49 -10.26
C GLY A 125 9.03 -4.91 -10.66
N ALA A 126 8.19 -5.24 -9.68
CA ALA A 126 6.78 -5.56 -9.88
C ALA A 126 6.02 -4.40 -10.54
N LEU A 127 6.31 -3.17 -10.09
CA LEU A 127 5.70 -1.97 -10.64
C LEU A 127 6.04 -1.77 -12.12
N VAL A 128 7.32 -1.92 -12.49
CA VAL A 128 7.76 -1.80 -13.89
C VAL A 128 7.14 -2.90 -14.75
N LEU A 129 7.04 -4.13 -14.25
CA LEU A 129 6.37 -5.24 -14.94
C LEU A 129 4.88 -4.96 -15.16
N LEU A 130 4.21 -4.40 -14.17
CA LEU A 130 2.81 -4.04 -14.23
C LEU A 130 2.56 -2.92 -15.25
N ILE A 131 3.36 -1.85 -15.23
CA ILE A 131 3.29 -0.75 -16.21
C ILE A 131 3.52 -1.28 -17.62
N THR A 132 4.60 -2.05 -17.83
CA THR A 132 4.91 -2.61 -19.16
C THR A 132 3.92 -3.69 -19.62
N GLY A 133 3.24 -4.35 -18.69
CA GLY A 133 2.16 -5.29 -18.97
C GLY A 133 0.91 -4.58 -19.48
N TYR A 134 0.46 -3.55 -18.76
CA TYR A 134 -0.70 -2.75 -19.16
C TYR A 134 -0.48 -2.01 -20.48
N SER A 135 0.70 -1.41 -20.69
CA SER A 135 1.01 -0.72 -21.95
C SER A 135 1.21 -1.62 -23.17
N LYS A 136 1.25 -2.94 -22.98
CA LYS A 136 1.23 -3.92 -24.08
C LYS A 136 -0.11 -4.65 -24.19
N SER A 137 -1.14 -4.13 -23.52
CA SER A 137 -2.51 -4.69 -23.50
C SER A 137 -3.55 -3.70 -24.03
N SER A 138 -3.15 -2.75 -24.89
CA SER A 138 -4.04 -1.79 -25.56
C SER A 138 -5.27 -2.44 -26.18
N ASP A 139 -5.13 -3.66 -26.72
CA ASP A 139 -6.18 -4.40 -27.42
C ASP A 139 -7.31 -4.86 -26.48
N VAL A 140 -7.03 -5.03 -25.18
CA VAL A 140 -8.03 -5.34 -24.14
C VAL A 140 -8.84 -4.09 -23.80
N PHE A 141 -8.23 -2.91 -23.92
CA PHE A 141 -8.82 -1.63 -23.55
C PHE A 141 -9.57 -0.95 -24.71
N ASP A 142 -9.39 -1.44 -25.94
CA ASP A 142 -10.09 -0.95 -27.14
C ASP A 142 -11.55 -1.44 -27.24
N GLY A 143 -11.97 -2.40 -26.40
CA GLY A 143 -13.36 -2.87 -26.33
C GLY A 143 -13.90 -3.59 -27.58
N GLN A 144 -13.13 -3.63 -28.67
CA GLN A 144 -13.44 -4.30 -29.94
C GLN A 144 -13.21 -5.82 -29.87
N HIS A 145 -12.32 -6.27 -28.98
CA HIS A 145 -11.89 -7.67 -28.89
C HIS A 145 -12.30 -8.31 -27.55
N ASN A 146 -13.53 -8.81 -27.47
CA ASN A 146 -14.08 -9.46 -26.26
C ASN A 146 -13.35 -10.74 -25.80
N THR A 147 -12.35 -11.21 -26.56
CA THR A 147 -11.49 -12.36 -26.26
C THR A 147 -10.04 -11.99 -25.98
N ALA A 148 -9.70 -10.69 -26.01
CA ALA A 148 -8.35 -10.22 -25.76
C ALA A 148 -7.92 -10.51 -24.31
N LYS A 149 -6.74 -11.10 -24.16
CA LYS A 149 -6.14 -11.42 -22.86
C LYS A 149 -5.13 -10.36 -22.48
N LEU A 150 -5.05 -10.06 -21.19
CA LEU A 150 -3.95 -9.27 -20.64
C LEU A 150 -2.61 -9.94 -20.97
N ASN A 151 -1.60 -9.10 -21.16
CA ASN A 151 -0.26 -9.58 -21.46
C ASN A 151 0.27 -10.36 -20.25
N SER A 152 0.97 -11.48 -20.50
CA SER A 152 1.60 -12.33 -19.48
C SER A 152 2.40 -11.52 -18.43
N LYS A 153 2.98 -10.38 -18.83
CA LYS A 153 3.72 -9.49 -17.93
C LYS A 153 2.87 -8.87 -16.81
N ALA A 154 1.60 -8.55 -17.06
CA ALA A 154 0.69 -8.02 -16.04
C ALA A 154 0.37 -9.09 -14.99
N HIS A 155 0.11 -10.33 -15.45
CA HIS A 155 -0.10 -11.48 -14.55
C HIS A 155 1.11 -11.74 -13.65
N ILE A 156 2.32 -11.66 -14.19
CA ILE A 156 3.56 -11.83 -13.42
C ILE A 156 3.69 -10.72 -12.37
N GLY A 157 3.37 -9.47 -12.72
CA GLY A 157 3.36 -8.34 -11.78
C GLY A 157 2.40 -8.58 -10.60
N ASP A 158 1.17 -9.01 -10.88
CA ASP A 158 0.17 -9.31 -9.84
C ASP A 158 0.58 -10.46 -8.92
N ILE A 159 1.15 -11.54 -9.48
CA ILE A 159 1.67 -12.65 -8.68
C ILE A 159 2.79 -12.17 -7.74
N ILE A 160 3.70 -11.32 -8.24
CA ILE A 160 4.77 -10.77 -7.41
C ILE A 160 4.18 -9.92 -6.27
N TYR A 161 3.16 -9.12 -6.54
CA TYR A 161 2.47 -8.36 -5.50
C TYR A 161 1.78 -9.24 -4.46
N CYS A 162 1.16 -10.34 -4.89
CA CYS A 162 0.61 -11.34 -3.99
C CYS A 162 1.71 -11.94 -3.10
N ALA A 163 2.83 -12.35 -3.69
CA ALA A 163 3.97 -12.92 -2.97
C ALA A 163 4.58 -11.92 -1.96
N ILE A 164 4.81 -10.66 -2.34
CA ILE A 164 5.33 -9.62 -1.44
C ILE A 164 4.39 -9.44 -0.25
N THR A 165 3.08 -9.41 -0.50
CA THR A 165 2.07 -9.18 0.55
C THR A 165 2.04 -10.34 1.55
N LEU A 166 2.15 -11.59 1.08
CA LEU A 166 2.26 -12.76 1.93
C LEU A 166 3.57 -12.79 2.74
N VAL A 167 4.69 -12.40 2.13
CA VAL A 167 5.97 -12.29 2.85
C VAL A 167 5.90 -11.22 3.93
N LEU A 168 5.31 -10.06 3.65
CA LEU A 168 5.09 -9.01 4.65
C LEU A 168 4.19 -9.46 5.79
N PHE A 169 3.12 -10.20 5.46
CA PHE A 169 2.21 -10.78 6.44
C PHE A 169 2.93 -11.77 7.36
N ALA A 170 3.67 -12.72 6.78
CA ALA A 170 4.47 -13.69 7.53
C ALA A 170 5.53 -13.00 8.40
N TYR A 171 6.24 -12.01 7.85
CA TYR A 171 7.24 -11.27 8.60
C TYR A 171 6.62 -10.53 9.80
N THR A 172 5.46 -9.89 9.60
CA THR A 172 4.71 -9.24 10.68
C THR A 172 4.33 -10.25 11.77
N ALA A 173 3.86 -11.45 11.40
CA ALA A 173 3.54 -12.53 12.33
C ALA A 173 4.74 -12.94 13.20
N THR A 174 5.96 -12.99 12.64
CA THR A 174 7.17 -13.32 13.41
C THR A 174 7.59 -12.25 14.42
N LEU A 175 7.15 -11.00 14.23
CA LEU A 175 7.43 -9.87 15.13
C LEU A 175 6.45 -9.76 16.32
N PHE A 176 5.28 -10.41 16.24
CA PHE A 176 4.30 -10.41 17.34
C PHE A 176 4.86 -10.88 18.69
N PRO A 177 5.57 -12.01 18.80
CA PRO A 177 6.07 -12.47 20.10
C PRO A 177 7.18 -11.59 20.67
N LYS A 178 7.78 -10.72 19.86
CA LYS A 178 8.93 -9.88 20.25
C LYS A 178 8.54 -8.44 20.61
N THR A 179 7.27 -8.06 20.47
CA THR A 179 6.81 -6.68 20.66
C THR A 179 5.88 -6.57 21.87
N ILE A 180 6.17 -5.60 22.75
CA ILE A 180 5.40 -5.33 23.98
C ILE A 180 4.96 -3.86 23.99
N GLY A 181 3.85 -3.54 24.66
CA GLY A 181 3.39 -2.17 24.89
C GLY A 181 2.86 -1.45 23.64
N SER A 182 3.17 -0.15 23.51
CA SER A 182 2.69 0.71 22.41
C SER A 182 3.10 0.21 21.02
N ASP A 183 4.25 -0.48 20.90
CA ASP A 183 4.73 -0.99 19.61
C ASP A 183 3.90 -2.19 19.12
N ARG A 184 3.36 -2.99 20.04
CA ARG A 184 2.41 -4.07 19.70
C ARG A 184 1.12 -3.50 19.08
N GLN A 185 0.67 -2.32 19.53
CA GLN A 185 -0.51 -1.68 18.93
C GLN A 185 -0.26 -1.22 17.49
N ILE A 186 0.95 -0.73 17.18
CA ILE A 186 1.35 -0.39 15.81
C ILE A 186 1.41 -1.66 14.97
N LEU A 187 2.05 -2.72 15.46
CA LEU A 187 2.16 -3.98 14.75
C LEU A 187 0.81 -4.63 14.46
N VAL A 188 -0.14 -4.60 15.41
CA VAL A 188 -1.51 -5.08 15.22
C VAL A 188 -2.22 -4.31 14.10
N ARG A 189 -2.05 -2.98 14.02
CA ARG A 189 -2.65 -2.16 12.97
C ARG A 189 -2.04 -2.44 11.60
N VAL A 190 -0.72 -2.64 11.53
CA VAL A 190 -0.03 -3.07 10.30
C VAL A 190 -0.49 -4.47 9.87
N PHE A 191 -0.62 -5.39 10.82
CA PHE A 191 -1.11 -6.74 10.57
C PHE A 191 -2.54 -6.72 10.01
N LEU A 192 -3.43 -5.95 10.64
CA LEU A 192 -4.80 -5.77 10.18
C LEU A 192 -4.85 -5.18 8.75
N ALA A 193 -4.03 -4.16 8.47
CA ALA A 193 -3.92 -3.60 7.13
C ALA A 193 -3.43 -4.64 6.11
N LEU A 194 -2.44 -5.46 6.46
CA LEU A 194 -1.90 -6.51 5.58
C LEU A 194 -2.92 -7.62 5.30
N VAL A 195 -3.80 -7.96 6.25
CA VAL A 195 -4.91 -8.89 5.99
C VAL A 195 -5.82 -8.34 4.89
N PHE A 196 -6.22 -7.08 4.99
CA PHE A 196 -7.06 -6.45 3.97
C PHE A 196 -6.36 -6.33 2.61
N MET A 197 -5.06 -6.00 2.62
CA MET A 197 -4.25 -6.01 1.40
C MET A 197 -4.14 -7.42 0.78
N ALA A 198 -4.04 -8.48 1.59
CA ALA A 198 -3.98 -9.86 1.13
C ALA A 198 -5.29 -10.30 0.46
N VAL A 199 -6.44 -9.97 1.07
CA VAL A 199 -7.76 -10.25 0.48
C VAL A 199 -7.90 -9.54 -0.87
N ARG A 200 -7.52 -8.26 -0.92
CA ARG A 200 -7.52 -7.45 -2.13
C ARG A 200 -6.66 -8.07 -3.23
N VAL A 201 -5.38 -8.33 -2.96
CA VAL A 201 -4.45 -8.81 -3.99
C VAL A 201 -4.79 -10.22 -4.49
N ALA A 202 -5.36 -11.06 -3.63
CA ALA A 202 -5.86 -12.37 -4.02
C ALA A 202 -7.03 -12.22 -5.00
N TYR A 203 -7.96 -11.31 -4.73
CA TYR A 203 -9.07 -11.01 -5.64
C TYR A 203 -8.59 -10.40 -6.95
N THR A 204 -7.68 -9.41 -6.92
CA THR A 204 -7.16 -8.80 -8.16
C THR A 204 -6.43 -9.83 -9.01
N THR A 205 -5.60 -10.68 -8.39
CA THR A 205 -4.90 -11.75 -9.10
C THR A 205 -5.90 -12.70 -9.75
N TRP A 206 -6.90 -13.18 -9.00
CA TRP A 206 -7.96 -14.03 -9.54
C TRP A 206 -8.70 -13.36 -10.71
N HIS A 207 -9.04 -12.08 -10.55
CA HIS A 207 -9.72 -11.27 -11.55
C HIS A 207 -8.91 -11.12 -12.83
N THR A 208 -7.61 -10.86 -12.73
CA THR A 208 -6.70 -10.75 -13.88
C THR A 208 -6.68 -12.03 -14.72
N TYR A 209 -6.92 -13.21 -14.13
CA TYR A 209 -7.01 -14.49 -14.84
C TYR A 209 -8.36 -14.77 -15.51
N GLN A 210 -9.41 -14.01 -15.23
CA GLN A 210 -10.73 -14.21 -15.85
C GLN A 210 -10.83 -13.52 -17.22
N VAL A 211 -11.50 -14.18 -18.16
CA VAL A 211 -11.92 -13.61 -19.46
C VAL A 211 -13.45 -13.68 -19.50
N PRO A 212 -14.17 -12.57 -19.71
CA PRO A 212 -13.69 -11.22 -20.00
C PRO A 212 -13.23 -10.44 -18.75
N PHE A 213 -12.15 -9.66 -18.88
CA PHE A 213 -11.64 -8.78 -17.82
C PHE A 213 -12.62 -7.63 -17.48
N ILE A 214 -13.43 -7.21 -18.46
CA ILE A 214 -14.44 -6.16 -18.34
C ILE A 214 -15.81 -6.85 -18.32
N GLY A 215 -16.29 -7.24 -17.14
CA GLY A 215 -17.59 -7.93 -17.05
C GLY A 215 -17.94 -8.63 -15.74
N VAL A 216 -17.10 -8.55 -14.71
CA VAL A 216 -17.40 -9.15 -13.41
C VAL A 216 -18.54 -8.47 -12.67
N SER A 217 -19.20 -9.25 -11.83
CA SER A 217 -20.23 -8.78 -10.93
C SER A 217 -19.73 -7.66 -10.03
N LEU A 218 -20.57 -6.64 -9.86
CA LEU A 218 -20.27 -5.45 -9.09
C LEU A 218 -19.90 -5.74 -7.63
N TRP A 219 -20.64 -6.68 -7.03
CA TRP A 219 -20.57 -6.96 -5.60
C TRP A 219 -19.20 -7.48 -5.15
N PRO A 220 -18.56 -8.45 -5.85
CA PRO A 220 -17.18 -8.82 -5.59
C PRO A 220 -16.19 -7.67 -5.81
N LYS A 221 -16.35 -6.84 -6.85
CA LYS A 221 -15.45 -5.70 -7.10
C LYS A 221 -15.49 -4.73 -5.92
N VAL A 222 -16.68 -4.35 -5.46
CA VAL A 222 -16.83 -3.46 -4.29
C VAL A 222 -16.29 -4.13 -3.02
N GLY A 223 -16.74 -5.35 -2.75
CA GLY A 223 -16.49 -6.05 -1.49
C GLY A 223 -15.06 -6.53 -1.28
N LEU A 224 -14.36 -6.88 -2.36
CA LEU A 224 -13.04 -7.50 -2.30
C LEU A 224 -11.92 -6.61 -2.84
N ASP A 225 -12.21 -5.60 -3.67
CA ASP A 225 -11.19 -4.68 -4.18
C ASP A 225 -11.19 -3.36 -3.40
N TYR A 226 -12.31 -2.64 -3.43
CA TYR A 226 -12.41 -1.29 -2.88
C TYR A 226 -12.53 -1.25 -1.35
N ILE A 227 -13.43 -2.04 -0.76
CA ILE A 227 -13.66 -2.02 0.70
C ILE A 227 -12.39 -2.41 1.47
N PRO A 228 -11.70 -3.52 1.16
CA PRO A 228 -10.48 -3.91 1.86
C PRO A 228 -9.37 -2.87 1.68
N GLU A 229 -9.31 -2.21 0.52
CA GLU A 229 -8.35 -1.13 0.33
C GLU A 229 -8.57 0.04 1.30
N VAL A 230 -9.80 0.54 1.38
CA VAL A 230 -10.14 1.65 2.28
C VAL A 230 -9.88 1.25 3.74
N LEU A 231 -10.22 0.02 4.12
CA LEU A 231 -9.93 -0.50 5.46
C LEU A 231 -8.42 -0.61 5.73
N ALA A 232 -7.61 -0.96 4.73
CA ALA A 232 -6.16 -0.96 4.87
C ALA A 232 -5.61 0.48 5.09
N ILE A 233 -6.10 1.47 4.34
CA ILE A 233 -5.73 2.88 4.54
C ILE A 233 -6.10 3.33 5.95
N LEU A 234 -7.34 3.10 6.37
CA LEU A 234 -7.82 3.49 7.70
C LEU A 234 -6.98 2.83 8.79
N SER A 235 -6.63 1.55 8.64
CA SER A 235 -5.75 0.84 9.56
C SER A 235 -4.37 1.50 9.66
N PHE A 236 -3.78 1.94 8.55
CA PHE A 236 -2.53 2.68 8.55
C PHE A 236 -2.66 4.09 9.13
N VAL A 237 -3.74 4.81 8.81
CA VAL A 237 -4.03 6.13 9.38
C VAL A 237 -4.16 6.06 10.89
N LEU A 238 -4.82 5.01 11.40
CA LEU A 238 -4.99 4.78 12.82
C LEU A 238 -3.63 4.72 13.54
N ILE A 239 -2.55 4.26 12.91
CA ILE A 239 -1.19 4.25 13.52
C ILE A 239 -0.80 5.63 14.07
N THR A 240 -1.25 6.72 13.43
CA THR A 240 -1.02 8.11 13.89
C THR A 240 -1.57 8.38 15.30
N PHE A 241 -2.66 7.72 15.67
CA PHE A 241 -3.35 7.94 16.94
C PHE A 241 -2.86 7.01 18.07
N VAL A 242 -1.89 6.13 17.81
CA VAL A 242 -1.26 5.36 18.88
C VAL A 242 -0.45 6.34 19.75
N LYS A 243 -0.91 6.53 20.99
CA LYS A 243 -0.22 7.34 22.00
C LYS A 243 1.11 6.63 22.31
N ARG A 244 2.21 7.16 21.78
CA ARG A 244 3.54 6.62 22.05
C ARG A 244 3.93 7.02 23.46
N GLU A 245 4.17 6.04 24.32
CA GLU A 245 4.85 6.30 25.60
C GLU A 245 6.21 6.92 25.28
N ALA A 246 6.52 8.03 25.96
CA ALA A 246 7.77 8.75 25.76
C ALA A 246 8.94 7.79 26.00
N ASP A 247 9.92 7.81 25.09
CA ASP A 247 11.05 6.90 25.03
C ASP A 247 11.76 6.78 26.40
N HIS A 248 11.44 5.75 27.19
CA HIS A 248 12.21 5.40 28.38
C HIS A 248 13.60 4.82 28.03
N TYR A 249 13.84 4.50 26.75
CA TYR A 249 15.07 3.87 26.26
C TYR A 249 16.25 4.84 26.07
N THR A 250 16.01 6.14 25.92
CA THR A 250 17.11 7.13 25.84
C THR A 250 17.77 7.38 27.19
N SER A 251 17.07 7.16 28.30
CA SER A 251 17.63 7.39 29.63
C SER A 251 18.56 6.24 30.06
N GLN A 252 18.19 4.98 29.81
CA GLN A 252 18.96 3.85 30.36
C GLN A 252 20.35 3.68 29.70
N LYS A 253 20.50 3.94 28.40
CA LYS A 253 21.81 3.93 27.74
C LYS A 253 22.67 5.16 28.07
N GLN A 254 22.09 6.31 28.36
CA GLN A 254 22.88 7.46 28.84
C GLN A 254 23.44 7.23 30.25
N PHE A 255 22.77 6.44 31.08
CA PHE A 255 23.30 6.06 32.40
C PHE A 255 24.40 4.99 32.31
N GLU A 256 24.27 3.96 31.47
CA GLU A 256 25.33 2.93 31.34
C GLU A 256 26.65 3.46 30.73
N PHE A 257 26.59 4.43 29.80
CA PHE A 257 27.80 5.05 29.26
C PHE A 257 28.36 6.18 30.14
N GLY A 258 27.62 6.62 31.16
CA GLY A 258 28.07 7.66 32.11
C GLY A 258 28.94 7.14 33.26
N GLU A 259 28.78 5.88 33.66
CA GLU A 259 29.52 5.31 34.81
C GLU A 259 30.88 4.71 34.46
N GLN A 260 31.17 4.38 33.19
CA GLN A 260 32.45 3.75 32.83
C GLN A 260 33.63 4.72 32.65
N GLY A 261 33.43 6.03 32.82
CA GLY A 261 34.48 7.05 32.61
C GLY A 261 35.18 7.58 33.87
N ALA A 262 34.77 7.19 35.08
CA ALA A 262 35.15 7.89 36.31
C ALA A 262 36.22 7.20 37.19
N ASN A 263 36.81 6.08 36.75
CA ASN A 263 37.83 5.37 37.54
C ASN A 263 39.11 5.10 36.73
N PHE A 264 39.86 6.16 36.47
CA PHE A 264 41.31 6.07 36.27
C PHE A 264 41.94 7.25 37.03
N ALA A 265 42.21 7.01 38.31
CA ALA A 265 43.15 7.77 39.12
C ALA A 265 44.50 7.04 39.12
#